data_AF-A0A6H1NEI8-F1
#
_entry.id   AF-A0A6H1NEI8-F1
#
_cell.length_a   1.000
_cell.length_b   1.000
_cell.length_c   1.000
_cell.angle_alpha   90.00
_cell.angle_beta   90.00
_cell.angle_gamma   90.00
#
_symmetry.space_group_name_H-M   'P 1'
#
loop_
_entity.id
_entity.type
_entity.pdbx_description
1 polymer ?
#
loop_
_entity_poly.entity_id
_entity_poly.type
_entity_poly.pdbx_seq_one_letter_code
_entity_poly.pdbx_strand_id
1 'polypeptide(L)'
;MAFDELRYRREVLDAGLPVTEDLRTRYQLPQHLDPTAVAETVTAVRACWRRSRARLKYRAVIEQLEAGHLIHQPLLDAAAAGDLGRLRAALKAHGLRAESDRTRLRAALEEAAGGLGMLAESTVEDIAAAHRVHEDQVRDLLPALGLRIAEPDPLSWSVPHPAYARCPGHLEVLGLRHLGDFLATGTPGGRAEQPVRVFDTSPADRPVIEGATRRWGRLPHGAAHTAAQAVAAAVRSVLAEQGPEGLAGILLHELAIPLRKRHAARATPATLLAYAVEELSVAEDDAPRLVFAVLHEAAGDPVSERLSRLAAAGRLAEAVAVADRVPPGSLAEDARALVEHVRGKLAEARGLVDRARRLPLLPRRTGPGTCWNRQKRQSAICREPTPCAVASRFTRCPASPRPRTARVSPSAGGPHRPRRANQSTCCCAPSGARRTARPTARN
;
A
#
# COMPACT_ATOMS: atom_id res chain seq x y z
N MET A 1 -2.38 40.87 -41.73
CA MET A 1 -3.73 40.41 -41.32
C MET A 1 -4.28 41.43 -40.36
N ALA A 2 -5.54 41.84 -40.53
CA ALA A 2 -6.19 42.80 -39.66
C ALA A 2 -6.54 42.18 -38.29
N PHE A 3 -6.68 43.02 -37.27
CA PHE A 3 -7.13 42.64 -35.93
C PHE A 3 -8.50 41.94 -36.00
N ASP A 4 -8.62 40.76 -35.40
CA ASP A 4 -9.86 40.00 -35.29
C ASP A 4 -10.37 40.06 -33.84
N GLU A 5 -11.34 40.95 -33.63
CA GLU A 5 -11.94 41.21 -32.32
C GLU A 5 -12.65 39.98 -31.73
N LEU A 6 -13.30 39.14 -32.56
CA LEU A 6 -14.02 37.96 -32.06
C LEU A 6 -13.05 36.88 -31.58
N ARG A 7 -11.94 36.70 -32.30
CA ARG A 7 -10.85 35.83 -31.86
C ARG A 7 -10.19 36.38 -30.60
N TYR A 8 -9.86 37.67 -30.58
CA TYR A 8 -9.21 38.31 -29.43
C TYR A 8 -10.04 38.19 -28.15
N ARG A 9 -11.37 38.36 -28.27
CA ARG A 9 -12.28 38.21 -27.14
C ARG A 9 -12.25 36.80 -26.57
N ARG A 10 -12.27 35.77 -27.42
CA ARG A 10 -12.20 34.37 -26.98
C ARG A 10 -10.85 34.02 -26.34
N GLU A 11 -9.75 34.39 -27.00
CA GLU A 11 -8.40 33.98 -26.59
C GLU A 11 -7.84 34.78 -25.40
N VAL A 12 -8.26 36.03 -25.21
CA VAL A 12 -7.68 36.92 -24.19
C VAL A 12 -8.69 37.40 -23.17
N LEU A 13 -9.87 37.89 -23.58
CA LEU A 13 -10.83 38.47 -22.64
C LEU A 13 -11.68 37.43 -21.91
N ASP A 14 -12.18 36.42 -22.62
CA ASP A 14 -12.98 35.32 -22.07
C ASP A 14 -12.09 34.27 -21.36
N ALA A 15 -10.79 34.22 -21.67
CA ALA A 15 -9.81 33.38 -20.96
C ALA A 15 -9.60 33.79 -19.49
N GLY A 16 -9.98 35.02 -19.11
CA GLY A 16 -9.97 35.45 -17.71
C GLY A 16 -8.57 35.77 -17.16
N LEU A 17 -8.42 35.61 -15.85
CA LEU A 17 -7.16 35.80 -15.14
C LEU A 17 -6.53 34.45 -14.80
N PRO A 18 -5.19 34.33 -14.80
CA PRO A 18 -4.20 35.37 -15.15
C PRO A 18 -4.14 35.64 -16.66
N VAL A 19 -3.78 36.87 -17.03
CA VAL A 19 -3.69 37.24 -18.44
C VAL A 19 -2.43 36.68 -19.09
N THR A 20 -2.53 36.23 -20.34
CA THR A 20 -1.38 35.68 -21.09
C THR A 20 -0.19 36.64 -21.14
N GLU A 21 0.99 36.12 -20.83
CA GLU A 21 2.26 36.85 -20.97
C GLU A 21 2.80 36.82 -22.41
N ASP A 22 2.24 35.99 -23.28
CA ASP A 22 2.64 35.95 -24.69
C ASP A 22 2.20 37.24 -25.39
N LEU A 23 3.16 38.10 -25.69
CA LEU A 23 2.95 39.37 -26.39
C LEU A 23 2.27 39.19 -27.75
N ARG A 24 2.49 38.05 -28.42
CA ARG A 24 1.87 37.80 -29.72
C ARG A 24 0.37 37.57 -29.56
N THR A 25 -0.06 36.75 -28.62
CA THR A 25 -1.48 36.53 -28.30
C THR A 25 -2.10 37.79 -27.67
N ARG A 26 -1.40 38.41 -26.70
CA ARG A 26 -1.87 39.58 -25.94
C ARG A 26 -2.17 40.80 -26.81
N TYR A 27 -1.42 41.00 -27.89
CA TYR A 27 -1.63 42.09 -28.85
C TYR A 27 -2.04 41.61 -30.24
N GLN A 28 -2.35 40.32 -30.42
CA GLN A 28 -2.67 39.69 -31.71
C GLN A 28 -1.65 40.04 -32.82
N LEU A 29 -0.36 40.08 -32.48
CA LEU A 29 0.68 40.55 -33.41
C LEU A 29 0.83 39.61 -34.61
N PRO A 30 1.04 40.14 -35.83
CA PRO A 30 1.19 39.31 -37.01
C PRO A 30 2.44 38.41 -36.95
N GLN A 31 2.41 37.31 -37.70
CA GLN A 31 3.55 36.39 -37.79
C GLN A 31 4.77 37.07 -38.41
N HIS A 32 4.54 37.85 -39.47
CA HIS A 32 5.52 38.77 -40.05
C HIS A 32 5.32 40.16 -39.47
N LEU A 33 6.33 40.63 -38.72
CA LEU A 33 6.27 41.93 -38.06
C LEU A 33 6.64 43.04 -39.05
N ASP A 34 5.72 43.99 -39.17
CA ASP A 34 5.86 45.24 -39.92
C ASP A 34 5.52 46.40 -38.97
N PRO A 35 6.27 47.53 -38.98
CA PRO A 35 6.06 48.63 -38.03
C PRO A 35 4.64 49.22 -38.09
N THR A 36 4.12 49.43 -39.29
CA THR A 36 2.76 49.98 -39.49
C THR A 36 1.70 49.03 -39.01
N ALA A 37 1.80 47.74 -39.35
CA ALA A 37 0.87 46.71 -38.89
C ALA A 37 0.88 46.54 -37.36
N VAL A 38 2.05 46.63 -36.71
CA VAL A 38 2.16 46.59 -35.24
C VAL A 38 1.44 47.78 -34.61
N ALA A 39 1.68 49.00 -35.10
CA ALA A 39 1.03 50.21 -34.58
C ALA A 39 -0.50 50.17 -34.73
N GLU A 40 -0.98 49.76 -35.90
CA GLU A 40 -2.41 49.60 -36.19
C GLU A 40 -3.06 48.54 -35.29
N THR A 41 -2.41 47.37 -35.14
CA THR A 41 -2.95 46.26 -34.34
C THR A 41 -3.01 46.64 -32.86
N VAL A 42 -1.95 47.25 -32.31
CA VAL A 42 -1.94 47.71 -30.91
C VAL A 42 -3.03 48.77 -30.67
N THR A 43 -3.23 49.67 -31.63
CA THR A 43 -4.30 50.69 -31.56
C THR A 43 -5.69 50.04 -31.56
N ALA A 44 -5.90 49.06 -32.43
CA ALA A 44 -7.16 48.31 -32.53
C ALA A 44 -7.46 47.50 -31.26
N VAL A 45 -6.46 46.81 -30.71
CA VAL A 45 -6.54 46.07 -29.42
C VAL A 45 -6.94 47.02 -28.28
N ARG A 46 -6.27 48.18 -28.15
CA ARG A 46 -6.61 49.17 -27.12
C ARG A 46 -7.98 49.79 -27.32
N ALA A 47 -8.46 49.92 -28.56
CA ALA A 47 -9.83 50.34 -28.82
C ALA A 47 -10.84 49.27 -28.38
N CYS A 48 -10.55 47.99 -28.61
CA CYS A 48 -11.35 46.86 -28.11
C CYS A 48 -11.43 46.86 -26.57
N TRP A 49 -10.30 47.07 -25.87
CA TRP A 49 -10.29 47.16 -24.40
C TRP A 49 -11.18 48.29 -23.91
N ARG A 50 -11.05 49.50 -24.48
CA ARG A 50 -11.89 50.66 -24.13
C ARG A 50 -13.38 50.38 -24.30
N ARG A 51 -13.78 49.73 -25.40
CA ARG A 51 -15.19 49.33 -25.64
C ARG A 51 -15.67 48.26 -24.67
N SER A 52 -14.81 47.31 -24.32
CA SER A 52 -15.15 46.15 -23.49
C SER A 52 -15.13 46.45 -21.99
N ARG A 53 -14.46 47.53 -21.57
CA ARG A 53 -14.28 47.93 -20.16
C ARG A 53 -15.60 48.15 -19.41
N ALA A 54 -16.64 48.63 -20.10
CA ALA A 54 -17.96 48.84 -19.50
C ALA A 54 -18.64 47.53 -19.06
N ARG A 55 -18.17 46.37 -19.54
CA ARG A 55 -18.72 45.05 -19.18
C ARG A 55 -18.03 44.54 -17.92
N LEU A 56 -18.81 44.35 -16.85
CA LEU A 56 -18.30 43.88 -15.55
C LEU A 56 -17.42 42.63 -15.66
N LYS A 57 -17.81 41.67 -16.52
CA LYS A 57 -17.05 40.43 -16.71
C LYS A 57 -15.61 40.59 -17.20
N TYR A 58 -15.28 41.70 -17.88
CA TYR A 58 -13.95 41.93 -18.45
C TYR A 58 -13.13 42.96 -17.69
N ARG A 59 -13.73 43.64 -16.72
CA ARG A 59 -13.12 44.81 -16.07
C ARG A 59 -11.77 44.48 -15.44
N ALA A 60 -11.70 43.42 -14.62
CA ALA A 60 -10.46 43.02 -13.94
C ALA A 60 -9.36 42.58 -14.94
N VAL A 61 -9.74 41.82 -15.97
CA VAL A 61 -8.83 41.39 -17.04
C VAL A 61 -8.26 42.60 -17.78
N ILE A 62 -9.10 43.58 -18.12
CA ILE A 62 -8.69 44.80 -18.82
C ILE A 62 -7.78 45.67 -17.94
N GLU A 63 -8.08 45.82 -16.65
CA GLU A 63 -7.22 46.56 -15.73
C GLU A 63 -5.80 45.95 -15.65
N GLN A 64 -5.70 44.62 -15.59
CA GLN A 64 -4.39 43.93 -15.62
C GLN A 64 -3.70 44.00 -17.00
N LEU A 65 -4.48 43.99 -18.09
CA LEU A 65 -3.99 44.20 -19.45
C LEU A 65 -3.38 45.59 -19.63
N GLU A 66 -4.07 46.63 -19.18
CA GLU A 66 -3.64 48.03 -19.20
C GLU A 66 -2.40 48.25 -18.32
N ALA A 67 -2.38 47.69 -17.11
CA ALA A 67 -1.22 47.77 -16.22
C ALA A 67 0.03 47.16 -16.87
N GLY A 68 -0.09 45.96 -17.46
CA GLY A 68 1.05 45.35 -18.17
C GLY A 68 1.39 46.05 -19.49
N HIS A 69 0.44 46.75 -20.13
CA HIS A 69 0.76 47.55 -21.31
C HIS A 69 1.70 48.71 -20.99
N LEU A 70 1.62 49.33 -19.82
CA LEU A 70 2.58 50.37 -19.41
C LEU A 70 4.02 49.85 -19.39
N ILE A 71 4.22 48.57 -19.05
CA ILE A 71 5.53 47.91 -19.08
C ILE A 71 5.99 47.66 -20.52
N HIS A 72 5.08 47.24 -21.41
CA HIS A 72 5.40 46.89 -22.79
C HIS A 72 5.38 48.08 -23.77
N GLN A 73 4.81 49.21 -23.37
CA GLN A 73 4.63 50.39 -24.22
C GLN A 73 5.94 50.86 -24.86
N PRO A 74 7.07 51.04 -24.13
CA PRO A 74 8.32 51.50 -24.74
C PRO A 74 8.84 50.56 -25.84
N LEU A 75 8.56 49.26 -25.71
CA LEU A 75 8.95 48.24 -26.68
C LEU A 75 8.05 48.26 -27.92
N LEU A 76 6.75 48.51 -27.75
CA LEU A 76 5.80 48.64 -28.86
C LEU A 76 5.97 49.97 -29.61
N ASP A 77 6.24 51.06 -28.91
CA ASP A 77 6.49 52.38 -29.50
C ASP A 77 7.78 52.37 -30.34
N ALA A 78 8.85 51.72 -29.85
CA ALA A 78 10.08 51.51 -30.64
C ALA A 78 9.83 50.67 -31.90
N ALA A 79 9.00 49.63 -31.79
CA ALA A 79 8.62 48.79 -32.93
C ALA A 79 7.79 49.57 -33.98
N ALA A 80 6.86 50.43 -33.53
CA ALA A 80 6.07 51.31 -34.39
C ALA A 80 6.95 52.36 -35.10
N ALA A 81 8.02 52.83 -34.44
CA ALA A 81 9.01 53.75 -35.01
C ALA A 81 10.00 53.07 -35.98
N GLY A 82 9.92 51.75 -36.16
CA GLY A 82 10.73 50.98 -37.11
C GLY A 82 11.80 50.09 -36.49
N ASP A 83 12.10 50.20 -35.19
CA ASP A 83 13.02 49.29 -34.49
C ASP A 83 12.29 48.02 -34.04
N LEU A 84 12.12 47.09 -34.98
CA LEU A 84 11.56 45.77 -34.71
C LEU A 84 12.53 44.83 -33.97
N GLY A 85 13.81 45.20 -33.83
CA GLY A 85 14.84 44.33 -33.27
C GLY A 85 14.53 43.90 -31.85
N ARG A 86 14.15 44.86 -30.99
CA ARG A 86 13.80 44.62 -29.59
C ARG A 86 12.53 43.79 -29.42
N LEU A 87 11.49 44.08 -30.22
CA LEU A 87 10.25 43.30 -30.20
C LEU A 87 10.47 41.85 -30.67
N ARG A 88 11.25 41.65 -31.75
CA ARG A 88 11.62 40.30 -32.23
C ARG A 88 12.40 39.52 -31.18
N ALA A 89 13.37 40.16 -30.52
CA ALA A 89 14.15 39.55 -29.46
C ALA A 89 13.26 39.16 -28.26
N ALA A 90 12.36 40.04 -27.84
CA ALA A 90 11.42 39.76 -26.75
C ALA A 90 10.47 38.59 -27.09
N LEU A 91 9.88 38.59 -28.29
CA LEU A 91 9.02 37.50 -28.76
C LEU A 91 9.78 36.17 -28.83
N LYS A 92 11.01 36.18 -29.35
CA LYS A 92 11.86 34.98 -29.39
C LYS A 92 12.17 34.49 -27.97
N ALA A 93 12.54 35.38 -27.06
CA ALA A 93 12.84 35.04 -25.67
C ALA A 93 11.61 34.50 -24.91
N HIS A 94 10.41 35.01 -25.20
CA HIS A 94 9.17 34.44 -24.68
C HIS A 94 8.88 33.06 -25.27
N GLY A 95 9.04 32.88 -26.59
CA GLY A 95 8.86 31.57 -27.23
C GLY A 95 9.80 30.51 -26.68
N LEU A 96 11.06 30.85 -26.45
CA LEU A 96 12.04 29.95 -25.83
C LEU A 96 11.69 29.59 -24.39
N ARG A 97 11.21 30.57 -23.59
CA ARG A 97 10.73 30.32 -22.22
C ARG A 97 9.52 29.40 -22.22
N ALA A 98 8.50 29.70 -23.03
CA ALA A 98 7.31 28.86 -23.13
C ALA A 98 7.63 27.43 -23.58
N GLU A 99 8.56 27.24 -24.51
CA GLU A 99 8.97 25.89 -24.92
C GLU A 99 9.75 25.17 -23.83
N SER A 100 10.62 25.88 -23.11
CA SER A 100 11.30 25.34 -21.94
C SER A 100 10.31 24.95 -20.83
N ASP A 101 9.28 25.75 -20.60
CA ASP A 101 8.22 25.49 -19.61
C ASP A 101 7.43 24.23 -19.99
N ARG A 102 7.04 24.09 -21.26
CA ARG A 102 6.39 22.88 -21.78
C ARG A 102 7.28 21.66 -21.66
N THR A 103 8.56 21.79 -21.98
CA THR A 103 9.52 20.67 -21.86
C THR A 103 9.66 20.25 -20.40
N ARG A 104 9.74 21.21 -19.46
CA ARG A 104 9.77 20.93 -18.02
C ARG A 104 8.50 20.26 -17.53
N LEU A 105 7.33 20.72 -18.00
CA LEU A 105 6.04 20.10 -17.65
C LEU A 105 5.97 18.65 -18.15
N ARG A 106 6.36 18.39 -19.41
CA ARG A 106 6.40 17.02 -19.96
C ARG A 106 7.32 16.12 -19.16
N ALA A 107 8.54 16.58 -18.87
CA ALA A 107 9.49 15.82 -18.06
C ALA A 107 8.95 15.52 -16.66
N ALA A 108 8.28 16.48 -16.01
CA ALA A 108 7.67 16.29 -14.69
C ALA A 108 6.54 15.24 -14.72
N LEU A 109 5.71 15.24 -15.78
CA LEU A 109 4.64 14.24 -15.96
C LEU A 109 5.21 12.83 -16.19
N GLU A 110 6.23 12.71 -17.03
CA GLU A 110 6.91 11.43 -17.29
C GLU A 110 7.63 10.89 -16.04
N GLU A 111 8.30 11.77 -15.30
CA GLU A 111 8.96 11.43 -14.04
C GLU A 111 7.95 10.96 -12.99
N ALA A 112 6.85 11.69 -12.82
CA ALA A 112 5.80 11.33 -11.88
C ALA A 112 5.11 10.00 -12.23
N ALA A 113 4.96 9.69 -13.53
CA ALA A 113 4.40 8.42 -13.97
C ALA A 113 5.36 7.24 -13.70
N GLY A 114 6.66 7.50 -13.52
CA GLY A 114 7.66 6.49 -13.16
C GLY A 114 7.75 5.32 -14.14
N GLY A 115 7.35 5.52 -15.41
CA GLY A 115 7.28 4.48 -16.43
C GLY A 115 6.04 3.56 -16.35
N LEU A 116 5.08 3.83 -15.46
CA LEU A 116 3.85 3.03 -15.32
C LEU A 116 2.75 3.43 -16.32
N GLY A 117 2.92 4.56 -17.02
CA GLY A 117 1.90 5.08 -17.94
C GLY A 117 0.65 5.64 -17.24
N MET A 118 0.68 5.78 -15.91
CA MET A 118 -0.46 6.15 -15.09
C MET A 118 -0.09 7.25 -14.09
N LEU A 119 -1.01 8.18 -13.84
CA LEU A 119 -0.92 9.23 -12.84
C LEU A 119 -2.17 9.23 -11.97
N ALA A 120 -2.01 9.48 -10.68
CA ALA A 120 -3.14 9.75 -9.79
C ALA A 120 -3.69 11.15 -10.04
N GLU A 121 -4.98 11.34 -9.81
CA GLU A 121 -5.66 12.63 -9.97
C GLU A 121 -4.98 13.73 -9.14
N SER A 122 -4.68 13.44 -7.88
CA SER A 122 -3.96 14.38 -7.00
C SER A 122 -2.57 14.76 -7.54
N THR A 123 -1.87 13.84 -8.20
CA THR A 123 -0.57 14.14 -8.81
C THR A 123 -0.70 15.09 -9.99
N VAL A 124 -1.78 14.99 -10.77
CA VAL A 124 -2.07 15.91 -11.87
C VAL A 124 -2.36 17.32 -11.31
N GLU A 125 -3.17 17.42 -10.27
CA GLU A 125 -3.46 18.67 -9.56
C GLU A 125 -2.17 19.33 -9.02
N ASP A 126 -1.33 18.55 -8.33
CA ASP A 126 -0.07 19.02 -7.75
C ASP A 126 0.90 19.55 -8.82
N ILE A 127 1.04 18.82 -9.94
CA ILE A 127 1.90 19.23 -11.06
C ILE A 127 1.34 20.48 -11.75
N ALA A 128 0.03 20.56 -11.97
CA ALA A 128 -0.62 21.74 -12.54
C ALA A 128 -0.35 22.98 -11.67
N ALA A 129 -0.52 22.85 -10.36
CA ALA A 129 -0.23 23.91 -9.40
C ALA A 129 1.25 24.31 -9.39
N ALA A 130 2.17 23.33 -9.36
CA ALA A 130 3.61 23.58 -9.35
C ALA A 130 4.11 24.31 -10.62
N HIS A 131 3.53 23.99 -11.77
CA HIS A 131 3.87 24.60 -13.07
C HIS A 131 2.99 25.82 -13.42
N ARG A 132 2.04 26.19 -12.56
CA ARG A 132 1.09 27.31 -12.75
C ARG A 132 0.31 27.22 -14.07
N VAL A 133 -0.09 26.00 -14.45
CA VAL A 133 -0.94 25.73 -15.61
C VAL A 133 -2.31 25.26 -15.14
N HIS A 134 -3.32 25.40 -16.01
CA HIS A 134 -4.65 24.86 -15.72
C HIS A 134 -4.64 23.33 -15.84
N GLU A 135 -5.40 22.63 -15.00
CA GLU A 135 -5.47 21.15 -15.03
C GLU A 135 -5.88 20.62 -16.40
N ASP A 136 -6.86 21.25 -17.05
CA ASP A 136 -7.30 20.87 -18.41
C ASP A 136 -6.14 20.83 -19.41
N GLN A 137 -5.19 21.77 -19.31
CA GLN A 137 -4.01 21.77 -20.18
C GLN A 137 -3.09 20.59 -19.90
N VAL A 138 -3.00 20.16 -18.65
CA VAL A 138 -2.24 18.96 -18.29
C VAL A 138 -2.96 17.73 -18.83
N ARG A 139 -4.29 17.63 -18.64
CA ARG A 139 -5.11 16.51 -19.13
C ARG A 139 -5.03 16.36 -20.65
N ASP A 140 -5.03 17.46 -21.39
CA ASP A 140 -4.89 17.47 -22.86
C ASP A 140 -3.52 16.93 -23.32
N LEU A 141 -2.48 17.06 -22.49
CA LEU A 141 -1.13 16.58 -22.81
C LEU A 141 -0.93 15.09 -22.53
N LEU A 142 -1.71 14.49 -21.61
CA LEU A 142 -1.50 13.11 -21.18
C LEU A 142 -1.56 12.08 -22.33
N PRO A 143 -2.57 12.11 -23.24
CA PRO A 143 -2.64 11.13 -24.33
C PRO A 143 -1.44 11.18 -25.28
N ALA A 144 -0.90 12.38 -25.54
CA ALA A 144 0.27 12.57 -26.39
C ALA A 144 1.56 11.98 -25.78
N LEU A 145 1.58 11.82 -24.44
CA LEU A 145 2.67 11.19 -23.70
C LEU A 145 2.41 9.69 -23.42
N GLY A 146 1.28 9.15 -23.89
CA GLY A 146 0.87 7.78 -23.54
C GLY A 146 0.52 7.61 -22.06
N LEU A 147 0.16 8.70 -21.37
CA LEU A 147 -0.22 8.70 -19.97
C LEU A 147 -1.74 8.72 -19.83
N ARG A 148 -2.24 8.11 -18.76
CA ARG A 148 -3.65 8.18 -18.37
C ARG A 148 -3.79 8.51 -16.89
N ILE A 149 -4.90 9.14 -16.54
CA ILE A 149 -5.30 9.28 -15.14
C ILE A 149 -5.96 7.98 -14.71
N ALA A 150 -5.53 7.46 -13.56
CA ALA A 150 -6.08 6.24 -12.99
C ALA A 150 -6.25 6.41 -11.47
N GLU A 151 -7.35 5.87 -10.95
CA GLU A 151 -7.52 5.72 -9.51
C GLU A 151 -6.75 4.46 -9.04
N PRO A 152 -5.97 4.55 -7.95
CA PRO A 152 -5.26 3.39 -7.41
C PRO A 152 -6.23 2.29 -6.97
N ASP A 153 -6.01 1.05 -7.41
CA ASP A 153 -6.84 -0.07 -6.96
C ASP A 153 -6.70 -0.30 -5.44
N PRO A 154 -7.80 -0.60 -4.75
CA PRO A 154 -7.77 -0.86 -3.32
C PRO A 154 -7.04 -2.18 -3.03
N LEU A 155 -6.01 -2.11 -2.19
CA LEU A 155 -5.23 -3.27 -1.76
C LEU A 155 -5.43 -3.55 -0.28
N SER A 156 -5.85 -4.78 0.05
CA SER A 156 -6.10 -5.19 1.43
C SER A 156 -4.81 -5.29 2.24
N TRP A 157 -4.82 -4.71 3.44
CA TRP A 157 -3.71 -4.79 4.41
C TRP A 157 -3.80 -6.01 5.30
N SER A 158 -5.02 -6.47 5.57
CA SER A 158 -5.31 -7.70 6.31
C SER A 158 -5.64 -8.83 5.34
N VAL A 159 -5.50 -10.07 5.82
CA VAL A 159 -5.88 -11.25 5.02
C VAL A 159 -7.38 -11.16 4.71
N PRO A 160 -7.80 -11.17 3.42
CA PRO A 160 -9.20 -10.96 3.03
C PRO A 160 -10.18 -12.00 3.58
N HIS A 161 -9.68 -13.18 3.96
CA HIS A 161 -10.49 -14.27 4.47
C HIS A 161 -9.80 -15.04 5.61
N PRO A 162 -10.48 -15.30 6.75
CA PRO A 162 -9.86 -15.93 7.91
C PRO A 162 -9.39 -17.37 7.65
N ALA A 163 -10.08 -18.13 6.79
CA ALA A 163 -9.64 -19.49 6.42
C ALA A 163 -8.26 -19.48 5.73
N TYR A 164 -7.90 -18.35 5.11
CA TYR A 164 -6.63 -18.20 4.40
C TYR A 164 -5.48 -17.71 5.30
N ALA A 165 -5.74 -17.32 6.55
CA ALA A 165 -4.75 -16.67 7.41
C ALA A 165 -3.45 -17.46 7.66
N ARG A 166 -3.48 -18.80 7.53
CA ARG A 166 -2.30 -19.68 7.68
C ARG A 166 -1.70 -20.14 6.36
N CYS A 167 -2.37 -19.88 5.24
CA CYS A 167 -1.95 -20.37 3.93
C CYS A 167 -0.58 -19.86 3.48
N PRO A 168 -0.14 -18.61 3.78
CA PRO A 168 1.22 -18.17 3.41
C PRO A 168 2.33 -19.10 3.92
N GLY A 169 2.23 -19.55 5.18
CA GLY A 169 3.20 -20.50 5.75
C GLY A 169 3.11 -21.90 5.12
N HIS A 170 1.93 -22.30 4.64
CA HIS A 170 1.78 -23.56 3.89
C HIS A 170 2.34 -23.46 2.48
N LEU A 171 2.18 -22.33 1.79
CA LEU A 171 2.79 -22.09 0.49
C LEU A 171 4.32 -22.03 0.57
N GLU A 172 4.87 -21.48 1.64
CA GLU A 172 6.31 -21.51 1.92
C GLU A 172 6.82 -22.96 2.08
N VAL A 173 6.12 -23.81 2.83
CA VAL A 173 6.44 -25.25 2.93
C VAL A 173 6.39 -25.96 1.57
N LEU A 174 5.51 -25.52 0.68
CA LEU A 174 5.41 -26.03 -0.69
C LEU A 174 6.42 -25.40 -1.65
N GLY A 175 7.18 -24.39 -1.24
CA GLY A 175 8.14 -23.66 -2.11
C GLY A 175 7.49 -22.80 -3.20
N LEU A 176 6.23 -22.38 -3.02
CA LEU A 176 5.45 -21.65 -4.02
C LEU A 176 5.49 -20.14 -3.74
N ARG A 177 5.40 -19.30 -4.78
CA ARG A 177 5.41 -17.83 -4.62
C ARG A 177 4.10 -17.29 -4.07
N HIS A 178 2.99 -17.79 -4.61
CA HIS A 178 1.64 -17.30 -4.37
C HIS A 178 0.61 -18.36 -4.76
N LEU A 179 -0.65 -18.11 -4.47
CA LEU A 179 -1.78 -18.98 -4.80
C LEU A 179 -1.85 -19.37 -6.29
N GLY A 180 -1.48 -18.49 -7.22
CA GLY A 180 -1.42 -18.81 -8.65
C GLY A 180 -0.52 -20.02 -8.99
N ASP A 181 0.69 -20.10 -8.42
CA ASP A 181 1.58 -21.26 -8.61
C ASP A 181 0.95 -22.55 -8.05
N PHE A 182 0.25 -22.44 -6.91
CA PHE A 182 -0.47 -23.57 -6.31
C PHE A 182 -1.58 -24.08 -7.23
N LEU A 183 -2.36 -23.17 -7.81
CA LEU A 183 -3.45 -23.52 -8.71
C LEU A 183 -2.95 -24.12 -10.02
N ALA A 184 -1.77 -23.73 -10.52
CA ALA A 184 -1.25 -24.24 -11.79
C ALA A 184 -0.55 -25.61 -11.67
N THR A 185 0.34 -25.77 -10.70
CA THR A 185 1.46 -26.75 -10.83
C THR A 185 1.16 -28.13 -10.25
N GLY A 186 0.57 -28.22 -9.06
CA GLY A 186 0.41 -29.50 -8.37
C GLY A 186 1.71 -30.13 -7.86
N THR A 187 2.83 -29.40 -7.86
CA THR A 187 4.17 -29.90 -7.50
C THR A 187 4.89 -28.92 -6.56
N PRO A 188 5.55 -29.39 -5.49
CA PRO A 188 6.34 -28.52 -4.63
C PRO A 188 7.47 -27.83 -5.41
N GLY A 189 7.64 -26.52 -5.21
CA GLY A 189 8.59 -25.68 -5.94
C GLY A 189 8.20 -25.41 -7.40
N GLY A 190 7.04 -25.91 -7.85
CA GLY A 190 6.55 -25.68 -9.21
C GLY A 190 6.29 -24.20 -9.48
N ARG A 191 6.49 -23.81 -10.74
CA ARG A 191 6.20 -22.48 -11.26
C ARG A 191 5.11 -22.57 -12.31
N ALA A 192 4.13 -21.67 -12.28
CA ALA A 192 3.18 -21.56 -13.37
C ALA A 192 3.93 -21.19 -14.67
N GLU A 193 3.58 -21.84 -15.79
CA GLU A 193 4.14 -21.52 -17.11
C GLU A 193 3.64 -20.17 -17.63
N GLN A 194 2.42 -19.82 -17.26
CA GLN A 194 1.78 -18.56 -17.64
C GLN A 194 1.82 -17.60 -16.46
N PRO A 195 2.07 -16.30 -16.72
CA PRO A 195 2.00 -15.30 -15.67
C PRO A 195 0.57 -15.19 -15.13
N VAL A 196 0.47 -14.83 -13.86
CA VAL A 196 -0.81 -14.68 -13.19
C VAL A 196 -1.46 -13.35 -13.58
N ARG A 197 -2.72 -13.42 -13.98
CA ARG A 197 -3.59 -12.25 -14.15
C ARG A 197 -4.43 -12.07 -12.89
N VAL A 198 -4.51 -10.83 -12.44
CA VAL A 198 -5.00 -10.47 -11.11
C VAL A 198 -6.13 -9.46 -11.20
N PHE A 199 -6.14 -8.64 -12.26
CA PHE A 199 -7.20 -7.67 -12.53
C PHE A 199 -8.13 -8.16 -13.65
N ASP A 200 -9.40 -7.74 -13.55
CA ASP A 200 -10.46 -7.91 -14.57
C ASP A 200 -10.71 -9.36 -15.06
N THR A 201 -10.11 -10.34 -14.38
CA THR A 201 -10.22 -11.76 -14.67
C THR A 201 -10.31 -12.55 -13.38
N SER A 202 -11.21 -13.53 -13.36
CA SER A 202 -11.31 -14.49 -12.27
C SER A 202 -10.06 -15.36 -12.24
N PRO A 203 -9.31 -15.42 -11.12
CA PRO A 203 -8.05 -16.16 -11.07
C PRO A 203 -8.25 -17.68 -11.16
N ALA A 204 -9.41 -18.17 -10.72
CA ALA A 204 -9.82 -19.57 -10.88
C ALA A 204 -11.31 -19.75 -10.58
N ASP A 205 -11.92 -20.69 -11.29
CA ASP A 205 -13.26 -21.19 -11.03
C ASP A 205 -13.20 -22.56 -10.31
N ARG A 206 -14.39 -23.10 -10.01
CA ARG A 206 -14.53 -24.38 -9.33
C ARG A 206 -13.78 -25.54 -10.03
N PRO A 207 -13.91 -25.77 -11.34
CA PRO A 207 -13.19 -26.88 -12.00
C PRO A 207 -11.66 -26.73 -11.95
N VAL A 208 -11.12 -25.51 -12.03
CA VAL A 208 -9.68 -25.26 -11.85
C VAL A 208 -9.22 -25.65 -10.45
N ILE A 209 -9.97 -25.25 -9.42
CA ILE A 209 -9.65 -25.57 -8.01
C ILE A 209 -9.73 -27.08 -7.74
N GLU A 210 -10.75 -27.75 -8.27
CA GLU A 210 -10.87 -29.20 -8.14
C GLU A 210 -9.76 -29.94 -8.90
N GLY A 211 -9.36 -29.42 -10.06
CA GLY A 211 -8.20 -29.90 -10.81
C GLY A 211 -6.90 -29.79 -9.99
N ALA A 212 -6.65 -28.62 -9.39
CA ALA A 212 -5.51 -28.39 -8.51
C ALA A 212 -5.55 -29.32 -7.30
N THR A 213 -6.69 -29.43 -6.63
CA THR A 213 -6.90 -30.34 -5.48
C THR A 213 -6.53 -31.78 -5.84
N ARG A 214 -6.97 -32.27 -7.01
CA ARG A 214 -6.64 -33.62 -7.48
C ARG A 214 -5.16 -33.80 -7.75
N ARG A 215 -4.48 -32.80 -8.33
CA ARG A 215 -3.01 -32.88 -8.56
C ARG A 215 -2.26 -32.97 -7.23
N TRP A 216 -2.56 -32.07 -6.31
CA TRP A 216 -1.93 -32.03 -4.99
C TRP A 216 -2.27 -33.25 -4.12
N GLY A 217 -3.46 -33.84 -4.30
CA GLY A 217 -3.88 -35.07 -3.61
C GLY A 217 -3.06 -36.31 -3.96
N ARG A 218 -2.31 -36.31 -5.08
CA ARG A 218 -1.44 -37.41 -5.48
C ARG A 218 -0.09 -37.43 -4.75
N LEU A 219 0.23 -36.37 -4.00
CA LEU A 219 1.48 -36.32 -3.25
C LEU A 219 1.52 -37.42 -2.16
N PRO A 220 2.70 -38.00 -1.91
CA PRO A 220 2.87 -38.94 -0.81
C PRO A 220 2.55 -38.27 0.54
N HIS A 221 2.00 -39.05 1.47
CA HIS A 221 1.65 -38.56 2.82
C HIS A 221 2.90 -37.98 3.51
N GLY A 222 2.78 -36.74 3.98
CA GLY A 222 3.88 -36.00 4.58
C GLY A 222 3.53 -34.52 4.80
N ALA A 223 4.51 -33.72 5.21
CA ALA A 223 4.31 -32.30 5.51
C ALA A 223 3.78 -31.50 4.31
N ALA A 224 4.31 -31.76 3.11
CA ALA A 224 3.86 -31.14 1.86
C ALA A 224 2.41 -31.52 1.52
N HIS A 225 2.03 -32.81 1.68
CA HIS A 225 0.66 -33.24 1.47
C HIS A 225 -0.30 -32.53 2.43
N THR A 226 0.01 -32.48 3.73
CA THR A 226 -0.82 -31.79 4.73
C THR A 226 -0.95 -30.29 4.44
N ALA A 227 0.16 -29.63 4.07
CA ALA A 227 0.15 -28.23 3.68
C ALA A 227 -0.75 -27.99 2.46
N ALA A 228 -0.65 -28.84 1.43
CA ALA A 228 -1.47 -28.73 0.23
C ALA A 228 -2.96 -28.98 0.50
N GLN A 229 -3.31 -29.92 1.38
CA GLN A 229 -4.70 -30.14 1.79
C GLN A 229 -5.27 -28.94 2.57
N ALA A 230 -4.46 -28.30 3.42
CA ALA A 230 -4.88 -27.10 4.15
C ALA A 230 -5.16 -25.93 3.19
N VAL A 231 -4.27 -25.67 2.22
CA VAL A 231 -4.47 -24.64 1.20
C VAL A 231 -5.71 -24.96 0.34
N ALA A 232 -5.87 -26.20 -0.13
CA ALA A 232 -7.04 -26.60 -0.91
C ALA A 232 -8.36 -26.42 -0.14
N ALA A 233 -8.37 -26.75 1.16
CA ALA A 233 -9.54 -26.54 2.01
C ALA A 233 -9.87 -25.05 2.19
N ALA A 234 -8.85 -24.21 2.43
CA ALA A 234 -9.03 -22.76 2.56
C ALA A 234 -9.55 -22.13 1.26
N VAL A 235 -8.96 -22.48 0.11
CA VAL A 235 -9.38 -21.98 -1.21
C VAL A 235 -10.83 -22.37 -1.52
N ARG A 236 -11.24 -23.61 -1.19
CA ARG A 236 -12.65 -24.02 -1.33
C ARG A 236 -13.60 -23.22 -0.43
N SER A 237 -13.21 -22.92 0.80
CA SER A 237 -14.01 -22.09 1.72
C SER A 237 -14.13 -20.66 1.19
N VAL A 238 -13.04 -20.05 0.73
CA VAL A 238 -13.07 -18.71 0.12
C VAL A 238 -13.97 -18.70 -1.12
N LEU A 239 -13.82 -19.66 -2.03
CA LEU A 239 -14.67 -19.74 -3.22
C LEU A 239 -16.15 -19.89 -2.85
N ALA A 240 -16.47 -20.68 -1.82
CA ALA A 240 -17.85 -20.89 -1.39
C ALA A 240 -18.47 -19.65 -0.74
N GLU A 241 -17.69 -18.86 0.00
CA GLU A 241 -18.17 -17.71 0.79
C GLU A 241 -18.10 -16.38 0.03
N GLN A 242 -17.03 -16.16 -0.72
CA GLN A 242 -16.72 -14.89 -1.41
C GLN A 242 -16.62 -15.02 -2.92
N GLY A 243 -16.84 -16.22 -3.47
CA GLY A 243 -16.73 -16.46 -4.91
C GLY A 243 -15.31 -16.27 -5.46
N PRO A 244 -15.17 -16.16 -6.79
CA PRO A 244 -13.87 -15.99 -7.42
C PRO A 244 -13.22 -14.63 -7.13
N GLU A 245 -14.02 -13.61 -6.85
CA GLU A 245 -13.54 -12.27 -6.45
C GLU A 245 -12.77 -12.32 -5.12
N GLY A 246 -13.22 -13.13 -4.16
CA GLY A 246 -12.47 -13.35 -2.91
C GLY A 246 -11.09 -13.97 -3.15
N LEU A 247 -10.96 -14.87 -4.13
CA LEU A 247 -9.67 -15.44 -4.52
C LEU A 247 -8.76 -14.41 -5.20
N ALA A 248 -9.34 -13.51 -6.02
CA ALA A 248 -8.61 -12.40 -6.63
C ALA A 248 -8.08 -11.47 -5.54
N GLY A 249 -8.90 -11.13 -4.54
CA GLY A 249 -8.50 -10.34 -3.38
C GLY A 249 -7.37 -10.98 -2.58
N ILE A 250 -7.40 -12.31 -2.38
CA ILE A 250 -6.31 -13.05 -1.72
C ILE A 250 -5.02 -12.99 -2.52
N LEU A 251 -5.09 -13.19 -3.85
CA LEU A 251 -3.93 -13.13 -4.70
C LEU A 251 -3.32 -11.72 -4.73
N LEU A 252 -4.14 -10.67 -4.86
CA LEU A 252 -3.70 -9.26 -4.74
C LEU A 252 -2.99 -9.02 -3.41
N HIS A 253 -3.56 -9.51 -2.31
CA HIS A 253 -2.97 -9.39 -0.98
C HIS A 253 -1.57 -10.05 -0.92
N GLU A 254 -1.43 -11.28 -1.43
CA GLU A 254 -0.15 -12.01 -1.43
C GLU A 254 0.91 -11.31 -2.28
N LEU A 255 0.53 -10.77 -3.44
CA LEU A 255 1.45 -10.07 -4.35
C LEU A 255 1.84 -8.68 -3.83
N ALA A 256 0.93 -7.98 -3.14
CA ALA A 256 1.19 -6.66 -2.58
C ALA A 256 2.21 -6.70 -1.42
N ILE A 257 2.21 -7.74 -0.58
CA ILE A 257 3.14 -7.85 0.56
C ILE A 257 4.63 -7.68 0.18
N PRO A 258 5.20 -8.48 -0.75
CA PRO A 258 6.60 -8.34 -1.12
C PRO A 258 6.90 -7.02 -1.86
N LEU A 259 5.92 -6.46 -2.58
CA LEU A 259 6.05 -5.14 -3.24
C LEU A 259 6.10 -4.02 -2.21
N ARG A 260 5.18 -4.00 -1.23
CA ARG A 260 5.19 -3.07 -0.09
C ARG A 260 6.52 -3.12 0.66
N LYS A 261 7.04 -4.33 0.91
CA LYS A 261 8.34 -4.50 1.58
C LYS A 261 9.49 -3.85 0.81
N ARG A 262 9.51 -3.99 -0.52
CA ARG A 262 10.52 -3.34 -1.38
C ARG A 262 10.31 -1.84 -1.50
N HIS A 263 9.06 -1.39 -1.60
CA HIS A 263 8.73 0.03 -1.61
C HIS A 263 9.19 0.71 -0.31
N ALA A 264 8.94 0.09 0.85
CA ALA A 264 9.46 0.55 2.14
C ALA A 264 11.00 0.59 2.19
N ALA A 265 11.68 -0.28 1.42
CA ALA A 265 13.13 -0.25 1.20
C ALA A 265 13.59 0.74 0.12
N ARG A 266 12.71 1.66 -0.32
CA ARG A 266 12.96 2.72 -1.32
C ARG A 266 13.34 2.19 -2.71
N ALA A 267 12.81 1.03 -3.11
CA ALA A 267 12.92 0.56 -4.49
C ALA A 267 12.23 1.56 -5.45
N THR A 268 12.84 1.79 -6.62
CA THR A 268 12.25 2.63 -7.66
C THR A 268 11.05 1.94 -8.32
N PRO A 269 10.10 2.68 -8.92
CA PRO A 269 8.97 2.09 -9.65
C PRO A 269 9.40 1.06 -10.70
N ALA A 270 10.44 1.35 -11.48
CA ALA A 270 11.00 0.41 -12.45
C ALA A 270 11.51 -0.90 -11.81
N THR A 271 12.15 -0.80 -10.63
CA THR A 271 12.61 -1.98 -9.89
C THR A 271 11.44 -2.82 -9.36
N LEU A 272 10.37 -2.16 -8.90
CA LEU A 272 9.16 -2.84 -8.45
C LEU A 272 8.44 -3.54 -9.61
N LEU A 273 8.40 -2.89 -10.79
CA LEU A 273 7.81 -3.46 -12.00
C LEU A 273 8.57 -4.70 -12.47
N ALA A 274 9.90 -4.61 -12.60
CA ALA A 274 10.74 -5.75 -12.95
C ALA A 274 10.55 -6.92 -11.96
N TYR A 275 10.52 -6.61 -10.66
CA TYR A 275 10.25 -7.63 -9.64
C TYR A 275 8.86 -8.27 -9.76
N ALA A 276 7.82 -7.48 -10.07
CA ALA A 276 6.47 -8.01 -10.24
C ALA A 276 6.40 -8.98 -11.43
N VAL A 277 7.04 -8.65 -12.55
CA VAL A 277 7.04 -9.49 -13.76
C VAL A 277 7.95 -10.70 -13.62
N GLU A 278 9.22 -10.50 -13.27
CA GLU A 278 10.25 -11.55 -13.33
C GLU A 278 10.14 -12.53 -12.16
N GLU A 279 9.97 -12.01 -10.95
CA GLU A 279 10.02 -12.82 -9.73
C GLU A 279 8.63 -13.28 -9.30
N LEU A 280 7.65 -12.37 -9.29
CA LEU A 280 6.27 -12.71 -8.94
C LEU A 280 5.45 -13.25 -10.11
N SER A 281 5.97 -13.25 -11.34
CA SER A 281 5.26 -13.78 -12.52
C SER A 281 3.91 -13.11 -12.77
N VAL A 282 3.75 -11.82 -12.45
CA VAL A 282 2.52 -11.08 -12.77
C VAL A 282 2.52 -10.74 -14.25
N ALA A 283 1.35 -10.80 -14.89
CA ALA A 283 1.21 -10.44 -16.29
C ALA A 283 1.68 -9.01 -16.55
N GLU A 284 2.36 -8.78 -17.68
CA GLU A 284 2.92 -7.46 -18.04
C GLU A 284 1.85 -6.36 -18.10
N ASP A 285 0.62 -6.70 -18.50
CA ASP A 285 -0.52 -5.77 -18.54
C ASP A 285 -0.98 -5.35 -17.13
N ASP A 286 -0.87 -6.26 -16.15
CA ASP A 286 -1.39 -6.08 -14.78
C ASP A 286 -0.33 -5.51 -13.84
N ALA A 287 0.95 -5.76 -14.11
CA ALA A 287 2.05 -5.35 -13.25
C ALA A 287 2.14 -3.82 -13.04
N PRO A 288 1.98 -2.96 -14.06
CA PRO A 288 1.95 -1.51 -13.86
C PRO A 288 0.81 -1.08 -12.94
N ARG A 289 -0.37 -1.69 -13.09
CA ARG A 289 -1.56 -1.39 -12.29
C ARG A 289 -1.37 -1.78 -10.82
N LEU A 290 -0.79 -2.96 -10.58
CA LEU A 290 -0.46 -3.42 -9.22
C LEU A 290 0.60 -2.53 -8.54
N VAL A 291 1.67 -2.18 -9.26
CA VAL A 291 2.74 -1.32 -8.71
C VAL A 291 2.20 0.09 -8.45
N PHE A 292 1.38 0.62 -9.36
CA PHE A 292 0.72 1.91 -9.19
C PHE A 292 -0.14 1.93 -7.93
N ALA A 293 -0.95 0.89 -7.70
CA ALA A 293 -1.73 0.72 -6.49
C ALA A 293 -0.85 0.74 -5.24
N VAL A 294 0.25 -0.03 -5.19
CA VAL A 294 1.17 -0.07 -4.04
C VAL A 294 1.87 1.28 -3.77
N LEU A 295 2.22 2.04 -4.81
CA LEU A 295 2.88 3.34 -4.66
C LEU A 295 1.93 4.42 -4.14
N HIS A 296 0.66 4.35 -4.54
CA HIS A 296 -0.38 5.32 -4.18
C HIS A 296 -1.32 4.78 -3.11
N GLU A 297 -0.96 3.67 -2.46
CA GLU A 297 -1.61 3.23 -1.23
C GLU A 297 -1.56 4.42 -0.27
N ALA A 298 -2.73 4.97 0.05
CA ALA A 298 -2.84 5.95 1.12
C ALA A 298 -2.13 5.34 2.32
N ALA A 299 -1.05 6.00 2.79
CA ALA A 299 -0.27 5.51 3.92
C ALA A 299 -1.27 5.15 5.01
N GLY A 300 -1.37 3.85 5.31
CA GLY A 300 -2.38 3.35 6.22
C GLY A 300 -2.32 4.19 7.48
N ASP A 301 -3.48 4.69 7.93
CA ASP A 301 -3.52 5.54 9.13
C ASP A 301 -2.70 4.84 10.22
N PRO A 302 -1.69 5.51 10.82
CA PRO A 302 -0.76 4.86 11.74
C PRO A 302 -1.47 4.22 12.94
N VAL A 303 -2.69 4.69 13.26
CA VAL A 303 -3.55 4.03 14.24
C VAL A 303 -4.08 2.70 13.70
N SER A 304 -4.62 2.67 12.49
CA SER A 304 -5.07 1.46 11.78
C SER A 304 -3.96 0.40 11.63
N GLU A 305 -2.72 0.80 11.34
CA GLU A 305 -1.56 -0.11 11.34
C GLU A 305 -1.26 -0.67 12.74
N ARG A 306 -1.26 0.21 13.75
CA ARG A 306 -1.00 -0.17 15.15
C ARG A 306 -2.07 -1.14 15.65
N LEU A 307 -3.32 -0.91 15.30
CA LEU A 307 -4.46 -1.78 15.62
C LEU A 307 -4.27 -3.18 15.01
N SER A 308 -3.97 -3.23 13.72
CA SER A 308 -3.73 -4.48 12.98
C SER A 308 -2.58 -5.29 13.59
N ARG A 309 -1.48 -4.62 13.94
CA ARG A 309 -0.31 -5.25 14.59
C ARG A 309 -0.65 -5.82 15.97
N LEU A 310 -1.41 -5.08 16.78
CA LEU A 310 -1.83 -5.54 18.12
C LEU A 310 -2.81 -6.70 18.04
N ALA A 311 -3.74 -6.68 17.08
CA ALA A 311 -4.67 -7.77 16.82
C ALA A 311 -3.94 -9.04 16.37
N ALA A 312 -3.02 -8.93 15.41
CA ALA A 312 -2.19 -10.05 14.93
C ALA A 312 -1.32 -10.65 16.04
N ALA A 313 -0.82 -9.83 16.97
CA ALA A 313 -0.06 -10.27 18.15
C ALA A 313 -0.95 -10.87 19.28
N GLY A 314 -2.27 -10.95 19.09
CA GLY A 314 -3.21 -11.44 20.10
C GLY A 314 -3.42 -10.50 21.29
N ARG A 315 -2.95 -9.25 21.21
CA ARG A 315 -3.08 -8.23 22.27
C ARG A 315 -4.41 -7.49 22.17
N LEU A 316 -5.51 -8.25 22.22
CA LEU A 316 -6.87 -7.77 21.90
C LEU A 316 -7.32 -6.60 22.78
N ALA A 317 -7.03 -6.64 24.09
CA ALA A 317 -7.40 -5.56 25.00
C ALA A 317 -6.68 -4.23 24.71
N GLU A 318 -5.45 -4.31 24.21
CA GLU A 318 -4.66 -3.13 23.86
C GLU A 318 -5.07 -2.57 22.49
N ALA A 319 -5.43 -3.45 21.55
CA ALA A 319 -6.03 -3.04 20.29
C ALA A 319 -7.34 -2.26 20.55
N VAL A 320 -8.24 -2.77 21.39
CA VAL A 320 -9.47 -2.04 21.78
C VAL A 320 -9.14 -0.70 22.45
N ALA A 321 -8.17 -0.65 23.36
CA ALA A 321 -7.77 0.60 24.03
C ALA A 321 -7.14 1.64 23.09
N VAL A 322 -6.51 1.22 21.99
CA VAL A 322 -6.03 2.13 20.95
C VAL A 322 -7.21 2.67 20.14
N ALA A 323 -8.18 1.82 19.80
CA ALA A 323 -9.37 2.22 19.05
C ALA A 323 -10.26 3.18 19.85
N ASP A 324 -10.44 2.95 21.15
CA ASP A 324 -11.28 3.77 22.02
C ASP A 324 -10.73 5.20 22.23
N ARG A 325 -9.46 5.45 21.89
CA ARG A 325 -8.83 6.78 21.93
C ARG A 325 -9.03 7.59 20.66
N VAL A 326 -9.54 6.96 19.59
CA VAL A 326 -9.78 7.62 18.30
C VAL A 326 -11.25 8.02 18.21
N PRO A 327 -11.57 9.25 17.75
CA PRO A 327 -12.96 9.67 17.58
C PRO A 327 -13.75 8.73 16.65
N PRO A 328 -15.04 8.46 16.95
CA PRO A 328 -15.88 7.65 16.09
C PRO A 328 -16.05 8.34 14.73
N GLY A 329 -15.72 7.62 13.65
CA GLY A 329 -15.73 8.13 12.28
C GLY A 329 -14.35 8.49 11.70
N SER A 330 -13.31 8.59 12.53
CA SER A 330 -11.94 8.86 12.05
C SER A 330 -11.17 7.61 11.62
N LEU A 331 -11.70 6.42 11.88
CA LEU A 331 -11.11 5.16 11.46
C LEU A 331 -11.56 4.79 10.04
N ALA A 332 -10.64 4.27 9.23
CA ALA A 332 -10.97 3.63 7.97
C ALA A 332 -11.95 2.46 8.17
N GLU A 333 -12.73 2.12 7.14
CA GLU A 333 -13.78 1.10 7.25
C GLU A 333 -13.23 -0.28 7.64
N ASP A 334 -12.09 -0.67 7.06
CA ASP A 334 -11.37 -1.90 7.41
C ASP A 334 -10.90 -1.91 8.87
N ALA A 335 -10.44 -0.77 9.37
CA ALA A 335 -10.02 -0.62 10.77
C ALA A 335 -11.22 -0.70 11.73
N ARG A 336 -12.38 -0.16 11.33
CA ARG A 336 -13.64 -0.30 12.10
C ARG A 336 -14.09 -1.76 12.16
N ALA A 337 -14.10 -2.45 11.02
CA ALA A 337 -14.46 -3.87 10.94
C ALA A 337 -13.53 -4.73 11.83
N LEU A 338 -12.22 -4.44 11.81
CA LEU A 338 -11.25 -5.12 12.68
C LEU A 338 -11.51 -4.85 14.16
N VAL A 339 -11.80 -3.60 14.54
CA VAL A 339 -12.08 -3.23 15.94
C VAL A 339 -13.32 -3.94 16.45
N GLU A 340 -14.39 -4.02 15.67
CA GLU A 340 -15.60 -4.76 16.04
C GLU A 340 -15.33 -6.26 16.19
N HIS A 341 -14.58 -6.85 15.28
CA HIS A 341 -14.15 -8.25 15.40
C HIS A 341 -13.34 -8.51 16.69
N VAL A 342 -12.37 -7.63 16.99
CA VAL A 342 -11.54 -7.70 18.20
C VAL A 342 -12.38 -7.51 19.47
N ARG A 343 -13.34 -6.58 19.47
CA ARG A 343 -14.28 -6.37 20.59
C ARG A 343 -15.12 -7.61 20.84
N GLY A 344 -15.66 -8.23 19.80
CA GLY A 344 -16.39 -9.49 19.88
C GLY A 344 -15.56 -10.61 20.51
N LYS A 345 -14.33 -10.81 20.02
CA LYS A 345 -13.39 -11.80 20.57
C LYS A 345 -13.02 -11.53 22.03
N LEU A 346 -12.83 -10.26 22.40
CA LEU A 346 -12.53 -9.87 23.78
C LEU A 346 -13.72 -10.11 24.72
N ALA A 347 -14.95 -9.83 24.25
CA ALA A 347 -16.17 -10.11 25.00
C ALA A 347 -16.39 -11.60 25.21
N GLU A 348 -16.16 -12.43 24.17
CA GLU A 348 -16.20 -13.89 24.26
C GLU A 348 -15.20 -14.42 25.30
N ALA A 349 -13.96 -13.94 25.26
CA ALA A 349 -12.92 -14.31 26.22
C ALA A 349 -13.28 -13.90 27.66
N ARG A 350 -13.86 -12.70 27.86
CA ARG A 350 -14.36 -12.25 29.17
C ARG A 350 -15.50 -13.14 29.66
N GLY A 351 -16.44 -13.50 28.79
CA GLY A 351 -17.54 -14.41 29.12
C GLY A 351 -17.09 -15.82 29.50
N LEU A 352 -16.01 -16.32 28.90
CA LEU A 352 -15.37 -17.58 29.31
C LEU A 352 -14.74 -17.48 30.71
N VAL A 353 -14.04 -16.37 31.00
CA VAL A 353 -13.46 -16.12 32.33
C VAL A 353 -14.54 -16.00 33.41
N ASP A 354 -15.63 -15.30 33.13
CA ASP A 354 -16.74 -15.14 34.07
C ASP A 354 -17.47 -16.45 34.31
N ARG A 355 -17.68 -17.28 33.26
CA ARG A 355 -18.19 -18.66 33.43
C ARG A 355 -17.25 -19.49 34.30
N ALA A 356 -15.94 -19.40 34.09
CA ALA A 356 -14.95 -20.10 34.90
C ALA A 356 -14.93 -19.63 36.37
N ARG A 357 -15.28 -18.36 36.64
CA ARG A 357 -15.40 -17.80 38.00
C ARG A 357 -16.70 -18.19 38.70
N ARG A 358 -17.80 -18.35 37.95
CA ARG A 358 -19.12 -18.76 38.47
C ARG A 358 -19.21 -20.26 38.78
N LEU A 359 -18.18 -21.04 38.46
CA LEU A 359 -18.09 -22.42 38.93
C LEU A 359 -18.06 -22.44 40.47
N PRO A 360 -18.99 -23.15 41.13
CA PRO A 360 -19.16 -23.07 42.58
C PRO A 360 -17.88 -23.45 43.33
N LEU A 361 -17.54 -22.63 44.34
CA LEU A 361 -16.49 -22.95 45.30
C LEU A 361 -17.00 -24.08 46.19
N LEU A 362 -16.50 -25.29 45.97
CA LEU A 362 -16.76 -26.39 46.91
C LEU A 362 -16.13 -26.05 48.27
N PRO A 363 -16.82 -26.35 49.39
CA PRO A 363 -16.30 -26.12 50.72
C PRO A 363 -14.95 -26.84 50.91
N ARG A 364 -14.06 -26.24 51.71
CA ARG A 364 -12.66 -26.61 51.98
C ARG A 364 -12.40 -28.07 52.44
N ARG A 365 -13.41 -28.92 52.48
CA ARG A 365 -13.37 -30.32 52.93
C ARG A 365 -13.60 -31.34 51.79
N THR A 366 -13.15 -31.06 50.58
CA THR A 366 -13.16 -32.06 49.49
C THR A 366 -11.75 -32.45 49.08
N GLY A 367 -11.51 -33.77 48.98
CA GLY A 367 -10.18 -34.37 48.88
C GLY A 367 -9.37 -34.00 47.62
N PRO A 368 -8.07 -34.36 47.57
CA PRO A 368 -7.13 -33.91 46.54
C PRO A 368 -7.53 -34.23 45.08
N GLY A 369 -8.38 -35.25 44.87
CA GLY A 369 -8.90 -35.61 43.54
C GLY A 369 -9.82 -34.56 42.91
N THR A 370 -10.57 -33.79 43.71
CA THR A 370 -11.48 -32.76 43.19
C THR A 370 -10.78 -31.44 42.85
N CYS A 371 -9.67 -31.07 43.53
CA CYS A 371 -8.78 -29.94 43.15
C CYS A 371 -8.21 -30.17 41.74
N TRP A 372 -7.75 -31.39 41.46
CA TRP A 372 -7.15 -31.77 40.18
C TRP A 372 -8.17 -31.84 39.05
N ASN A 373 -9.35 -32.44 39.28
CA ASN A 373 -10.43 -32.47 38.29
C ASN A 373 -10.97 -31.06 37.96
N ARG A 374 -10.97 -30.15 38.95
CA ARG A 374 -11.25 -28.73 38.73
C ARG A 374 -10.18 -28.06 37.85
N GLN A 375 -8.89 -28.24 38.17
CA GLN A 375 -7.80 -27.67 37.37
C GLN A 375 -7.81 -28.20 35.93
N LYS A 376 -8.11 -29.48 35.74
CA LYS A 376 -8.34 -30.08 34.42
C LYS A 376 -9.51 -29.44 33.68
N ARG A 377 -10.68 -29.29 34.32
CA ARG A 377 -11.87 -28.66 33.70
C ARG A 377 -11.65 -27.19 33.37
N GLN A 378 -11.01 -26.41 34.25
CA GLN A 378 -10.62 -25.02 33.96
C GLN A 378 -9.59 -24.94 32.83
N SER A 379 -8.60 -25.83 32.81
CA SER A 379 -7.62 -25.88 31.70
C SER A 379 -8.23 -26.35 30.38
N ALA A 380 -9.28 -27.15 30.40
CA ALA A 380 -10.02 -27.56 29.20
C ALA A 380 -10.83 -26.41 28.61
N ILE A 381 -11.49 -25.61 29.46
CA ILE A 381 -12.21 -24.39 29.06
C ILE A 381 -11.23 -23.33 28.50
N CYS A 382 -10.00 -23.24 29.03
CA CYS A 382 -8.97 -22.31 28.55
C CYS A 382 -8.11 -22.85 27.38
N ARG A 383 -8.37 -24.07 26.88
CA ARG A 383 -7.61 -24.69 25.77
C ARG A 383 -8.28 -24.52 24.40
N GLU A 384 -9.50 -23.98 24.34
CA GLU A 384 -10.08 -23.51 23.08
C GLU A 384 -9.20 -22.39 22.47
N PRO A 385 -9.11 -22.28 21.14
CA PRO A 385 -8.05 -21.51 20.49
C PRO A 385 -8.33 -20.01 20.60
N THR A 386 -7.99 -19.43 21.76
CA THR A 386 -7.88 -17.98 21.97
C THR A 386 -6.66 -17.66 22.84
N PRO A 387 -5.92 -16.58 22.56
CA PRO A 387 -4.67 -16.29 23.23
C PRO A 387 -4.93 -15.75 24.64
N CYS A 388 -5.02 -16.62 25.64
CA CYS A 388 -5.22 -16.22 27.03
C CYS A 388 -3.87 -16.15 27.78
N ALA A 389 -3.15 -15.04 27.66
CA ALA A 389 -1.96 -14.75 28.49
C ALA A 389 -2.31 -14.36 29.95
N VAL A 390 -3.58 -14.41 30.36
CA VAL A 390 -4.05 -13.90 31.66
C VAL A 390 -4.20 -15.01 32.73
N ALA A 391 -3.89 -16.27 32.41
CA ALA A 391 -4.15 -17.41 33.31
C ALA A 391 -3.02 -17.76 34.30
N SER A 392 -1.99 -16.93 34.49
CA SER A 392 -0.80 -17.28 35.31
C SER A 392 -0.85 -16.87 36.78
N ARG A 393 -1.99 -16.40 37.31
CA ARG A 393 -2.17 -16.21 38.77
C ARG A 393 -3.34 -17.05 39.30
N PHE A 394 -3.19 -18.37 39.26
CA PHE A 394 -4.01 -19.26 40.10
C PHE A 394 -3.13 -19.88 41.18
N THR A 395 -3.64 -19.83 42.42
CA THR A 395 -3.03 -20.38 43.62
C THR A 395 -2.66 -21.85 43.40
N ARG A 396 -1.38 -22.22 43.55
CA ARG A 396 -0.92 -23.61 43.41
C ARG A 396 -1.69 -24.50 44.40
N CYS A 397 -2.41 -25.53 43.93
CA CYS A 397 -2.82 -26.65 44.80
C CYS A 397 -1.52 -27.27 45.37
N PRO A 398 -1.48 -27.73 46.64
CA PRO A 398 -0.34 -28.47 47.15
C PRO A 398 -0.08 -29.72 46.30
N ALA A 399 1.19 -30.16 46.25
CA ALA A 399 1.66 -31.25 45.39
C ALA A 399 0.76 -32.49 45.49
N SER A 400 0.52 -33.17 44.36
CA SER A 400 -0.34 -34.35 44.34
C SER A 400 0.19 -35.41 45.33
N PRO A 401 -0.68 -36.12 46.06
CA PRO A 401 -0.22 -37.30 46.77
C PRO A 401 0.29 -38.29 45.72
N ARG A 402 1.58 -38.64 45.79
CA ARG A 402 2.13 -39.76 45.03
C ARG A 402 1.31 -41.01 45.38
N PRO A 403 1.00 -41.91 44.43
CA PRO A 403 0.41 -43.19 44.78
C PRO A 403 1.35 -43.89 45.77
N ARG A 404 0.80 -44.26 46.94
CA ARG A 404 1.46 -45.16 47.89
C ARG A 404 1.74 -46.46 47.12
N THR A 405 2.98 -46.64 46.68
CA THR A 405 3.48 -47.95 46.32
C THR A 405 3.37 -48.82 47.56
N ALA A 406 2.63 -49.92 47.44
CA ALA A 406 2.53 -50.94 48.46
C ALA A 406 3.94 -51.35 48.91
N ARG A 407 4.14 -51.46 50.23
CA ARG A 407 5.31 -52.14 50.80
C ARG A 407 5.31 -53.57 50.28
N VAL A 408 6.27 -53.90 49.43
CA VAL A 408 6.76 -55.26 49.26
C VAL A 408 7.94 -55.39 50.21
N SER A 409 7.85 -56.34 51.15
CA SER A 409 8.88 -56.67 52.11
C SER A 409 10.18 -57.12 51.41
N PRO A 410 11.36 -56.84 51.99
CA PRO A 410 12.63 -57.20 51.39
C PRO A 410 12.96 -58.68 51.65
N SER A 411 13.12 -59.48 50.60
CA SER A 411 13.86 -60.73 50.69
C SER A 411 15.36 -60.44 50.54
N ALA A 412 16.11 -61.07 51.44
CA ALA A 412 17.52 -60.90 51.63
C ALA A 412 18.37 -61.52 50.52
N GLY A 413 19.51 -60.89 50.26
CA GLY A 413 20.79 -61.59 50.11
C GLY A 413 21.17 -62.07 48.71
N GLY A 414 21.99 -61.28 48.02
CA GLY A 414 22.91 -61.78 47.01
C GLY A 414 24.08 -60.80 46.85
N PRO A 415 25.32 -61.16 47.23
CA PRO A 415 26.48 -60.33 46.93
C PRO A 415 27.20 -60.88 45.69
N HIS A 416 27.53 -60.00 44.74
CA HIS A 416 28.92 -59.85 44.25
C HIS A 416 29.03 -58.74 43.17
N ARG A 417 29.96 -57.83 43.43
CA ARG A 417 30.65 -56.86 42.54
C ARG A 417 31.54 -57.60 41.49
N PRO A 418 32.28 -56.93 40.57
CA PRO A 418 32.27 -55.53 40.08
C PRO A 418 32.55 -55.35 38.54
N ARG A 419 32.64 -54.07 38.12
CA ARG A 419 33.78 -53.42 37.36
C ARG A 419 33.60 -52.99 35.88
N ARG A 420 33.80 -51.66 35.69
CA ARG A 420 34.51 -50.86 34.64
C ARG A 420 33.60 -49.81 33.97
N ALA A 421 33.85 -48.50 34.19
CA ALA A 421 34.76 -47.57 33.46
C ALA A 421 34.30 -47.38 31.99
N ASN A 422 34.14 -46.20 31.40
CA ASN A 422 34.83 -44.92 31.56
C ASN A 422 34.08 -43.79 30.79
N GLN A 423 34.14 -42.54 31.30
CA GLN A 423 34.47 -41.24 30.64
C GLN A 423 33.73 -40.84 29.33
N SER A 424 33.22 -39.61 29.11
CA SER A 424 33.77 -38.24 29.33
C SER A 424 32.61 -37.21 29.39
N THR A 425 32.48 -36.27 30.34
CA THR A 425 33.15 -34.94 30.52
C THR A 425 33.16 -34.05 29.25
N CYS A 426 32.93 -32.73 29.26
CA CYS A 426 32.59 -31.74 30.31
C CYS A 426 32.24 -30.37 29.68
N CYS A 427 31.39 -29.62 30.39
CA CYS A 427 31.47 -28.19 30.76
C CYS A 427 31.74 -27.07 29.73
N CYS A 428 30.77 -26.16 29.62
CA CYS A 428 30.97 -24.73 29.33
C CYS A 428 30.65 -23.91 30.58
N ALA A 429 31.57 -23.05 31.01
CA ALA A 429 31.30 -21.84 31.80
C ALA A 429 32.50 -20.86 31.70
N PRO A 430 32.30 -19.56 31.96
CA PRO A 430 32.85 -18.46 31.17
C PRO A 430 33.90 -17.63 31.93
N SER A 431 34.52 -16.64 31.26
CA SER A 431 34.86 -15.29 31.77
C SER A 431 35.95 -14.61 30.92
N GLY A 432 35.86 -13.29 30.77
CA GLY A 432 37.09 -12.46 30.67
C GLY A 432 37.13 -11.42 29.56
N ALA A 433 36.62 -10.23 29.86
CA ALA A 433 36.80 -9.00 29.07
C ALA A 433 38.22 -8.40 29.23
N ARG A 434 38.71 -7.70 28.19
CA ARG A 434 39.26 -6.32 28.19
C ARG A 434 39.99 -6.05 26.84
N ARG A 435 39.61 -4.97 26.14
CA ARG A 435 40.35 -3.69 25.92
C ARG A 435 41.73 -3.91 25.26
N THR A 436 42.18 -3.22 24.22
CA THR A 436 42.00 -1.85 23.70
C THR A 436 42.91 -1.75 22.46
N ALA A 437 42.57 -0.92 21.47
CA ALA A 437 43.45 0.12 20.88
C ALA A 437 43.05 0.48 19.44
N ARG A 438 42.71 1.76 19.25
CA ARG A 438 42.87 2.51 18.00
C ARG A 438 44.37 2.69 17.72
N PRO A 439 44.74 2.96 16.45
CA PRO A 439 45.25 4.30 16.18
C PRO A 439 44.77 4.93 14.85
N THR A 440 44.61 6.25 14.90
CA THR A 440 44.73 7.24 13.82
C THR A 440 46.22 7.36 13.41
N ALA A 441 46.70 7.81 12.24
CA ALA A 441 46.17 8.68 11.19
C ALA A 441 47.09 8.65 9.93
N ARG A 442 46.56 9.21 8.81
CA ARG A 442 47.21 9.98 7.72
C ARG A 442 48.21 9.32 6.76
N ASN A 443 47.88 9.32 5.46
CA ASN A 443 48.17 10.45 4.56
C ASN A 443 46.99 10.64 3.59
#